data_AF-A0A8B3FI70-F1
#
_entry.id   AF-A0A8B3FI70-F1
#
_cell.length_a   1.000
_cell.length_b   1.000
_cell.length_c   1.000
_cell.angle_alpha   90.00
_cell.angle_beta   90.00
_cell.angle_gamma   90.00
#
_symmetry.space_group_name_H-M   'P 1'
#
loop_
_entity.id
_entity.type
_entity.pdbx_description
1 polymer ?
#
loop_
_entity_poly.entity_id
_entity_poly.type
_entity_poly.pdbx_seq_one_letter_code
_entity_poly.pdbx_strand_id
1 'polypeptide(L)'
;MSLELVADLNAQIAQETQEEILLTLQSKYQKVYTSTSENSGFVRYGEEYKIKAPPLFDIFILKDKVILSIYGNLTDQRTITDQVSNAFLAKNISIYFSEE
;
A
#
# COMPACT_ATOMS: atom_id res chain seq x y z
N MET A 1 -13.87 8.42 2.35
CA MET A 1 -13.64 8.06 0.94
C MET A 1 -12.19 7.68 0.82
N SER A 2 -11.94 6.39 0.64
CA SER A 2 -10.62 5.82 0.42
C SER A 2 -10.56 5.26 -1.00
N LEU A 3 -9.38 5.29 -1.58
CA LEU A 3 -9.11 4.58 -2.83
C LEU A 3 -8.43 3.26 -2.48
N GLU A 4 -9.02 2.16 -2.91
CA GLU A 4 -8.41 0.84 -2.79
C GLU A 4 -7.78 0.41 -4.11
N LEU A 5 -6.52 0.02 -4.04
CA LEU A 5 -5.82 -0.68 -5.12
C LEU A 5 -5.69 -2.13 -4.71
N VAL A 6 -6.15 -3.01 -5.58
CA VAL A 6 -6.13 -4.45 -5.36
C VAL A 6 -5.34 -5.13 -6.46
N ALA A 7 -4.44 -6.02 -6.06
CA ALA A 7 -3.64 -6.85 -6.93
C ALA A 7 -3.91 -8.32 -6.59
N ASP A 8 -4.73 -9.01 -7.39
CA ASP A 8 -4.88 -10.45 -7.26
C ASP A 8 -3.70 -11.15 -7.93
N LEU A 9 -3.10 -12.09 -7.21
CA LEU A 9 -1.88 -12.78 -7.61
C LEU A 9 -2.25 -14.21 -7.99
N ASN A 10 -2.07 -14.56 -9.27
CA ASN A 10 -2.40 -15.89 -9.80
C ASN A 10 -1.58 -17.03 -9.18
N ALA A 11 -0.53 -16.72 -8.44
CA ALA A 11 0.33 -17.64 -7.73
C ALA A 11 0.79 -17.01 -6.41
N GLN A 12 1.27 -17.83 -5.47
CA GLN A 12 1.83 -17.33 -4.22
C GLN A 12 2.94 -16.31 -4.54
N ILE A 13 2.79 -15.09 -4.04
CA ILE A 13 3.82 -14.06 -4.22
C ILE A 13 5.09 -14.50 -3.50
N ALA A 14 6.22 -14.42 -4.20
CA ALA A 14 7.51 -14.65 -3.58
C ALA A 14 7.74 -13.61 -2.49
N GLN A 15 8.33 -14.03 -1.36
CA GLN A 15 8.66 -13.13 -0.25
C GLN A 15 9.49 -11.92 -0.73
N GLU A 16 10.42 -12.13 -1.65
CA GLU A 16 11.22 -11.08 -2.28
C GLU A 16 10.35 -9.98 -2.92
N THR A 17 9.27 -10.34 -3.61
CA THR A 17 8.36 -9.36 -4.23
C THR A 17 7.57 -8.58 -3.18
N GLN A 18 7.18 -9.23 -2.07
CA GLN A 18 6.56 -8.52 -0.94
C GLN A 18 7.51 -7.48 -0.35
N GLU A 19 8.77 -7.88 -0.14
CA GLU A 19 9.83 -7.02 0.40
C GLU A 19 10.12 -5.83 -0.53
N GLU A 20 10.20 -6.05 -1.85
CA GLU A 20 10.41 -4.99 -2.84
C GLU A 20 9.27 -3.96 -2.88
N ILE A 21 8.00 -4.40 -2.80
CA ILE A 21 6.84 -3.51 -2.73
C ILE A 21 6.93 -2.63 -1.49
N LEU A 22 7.24 -3.24 -0.34
CA LEU A 22 7.42 -2.52 0.92
C LEU A 22 8.60 -1.54 0.86
N LEU A 23 9.74 -1.95 0.29
CA LEU A 23 10.93 -1.12 0.11
C LEU A 23 10.64 0.10 -0.77
N THR A 24 9.88 -0.08 -1.85
CA THR A 24 9.51 1.02 -2.75
C THR A 24 8.73 2.10 -2.01
N LEU A 25 7.76 1.70 -1.18
CA LEU A 25 6.97 2.60 -0.34
C LEU A 25 7.81 3.23 0.77
N GLN A 26 8.72 2.47 1.39
CA GLN A 26 9.59 2.97 2.45
C GLN A 26 10.60 4.04 2.01
N SER A 27 10.73 4.33 0.71
CA SER A 27 11.56 5.45 0.23
C SER A 27 11.00 6.83 0.59
N LYS A 28 9.67 6.95 0.76
CA LYS A 28 8.98 8.23 1.02
C LYS A 28 8.08 8.21 2.25
N TYR A 29 7.79 7.01 2.75
CA TYR A 29 6.83 6.80 3.82
C TYR A 29 7.47 6.02 4.96
N GLN A 30 7.06 6.32 6.18
CA GLN A 30 7.47 5.58 7.38
C GLN A 30 6.33 4.71 7.88
N LYS A 31 6.65 3.46 8.22
CA LYS A 31 5.70 2.55 8.86
C LYS A 31 5.44 3.01 10.30
N VAL A 32 4.17 3.14 10.66
CA VAL A 32 3.76 3.64 11.99
C VAL A 32 3.06 2.58 12.84
N TYR A 33 2.54 1.52 12.23
CA TYR A 33 2.08 0.33 12.94
C TYR A 33 2.06 -0.90 12.04
N THR A 34 1.97 -2.08 12.66
CA THR A 34 1.55 -3.33 12.03
C THR A 34 0.38 -3.87 12.85
N SER A 35 -0.77 -4.12 12.20
CA SER A 35 -1.98 -4.60 12.86
C SER A 35 -1.86 -6.09 13.17
N THR A 36 -2.76 -6.59 14.03
CA THR A 36 -2.90 -8.02 14.32
C THR A 36 -3.32 -8.83 13.10
N SER A 37 -3.84 -8.17 12.07
CA SER A 37 -4.21 -8.76 10.78
C SER A 37 -3.07 -8.64 9.75
N GLU A 38 -1.85 -8.29 10.17
CA GLU A 38 -0.67 -8.09 9.32
C GLU A 38 -0.73 -6.88 8.36
N ASN A 39 -1.74 -6.03 8.46
CA ASN A 39 -1.77 -4.76 7.73
C ASN A 39 -0.69 -3.84 8.29
N SER A 40 0.01 -3.12 7.43
CA SER A 40 0.97 -2.10 7.84
C SER A 40 0.50 -0.72 7.42
N GLY A 41 0.45 0.20 8.39
CA GLY A 41 0.04 1.59 8.15
C GLY A 41 1.23 2.51 8.00
N PHE A 42 1.11 3.50 7.11
CA PHE A 42 2.20 4.39 6.71
C PHE A 42 1.78 5.86 6.68
N VAL A 43 2.70 6.74 7.08
CA VAL A 43 2.58 8.20 6.92
C VAL A 43 3.81 8.74 6.18
N ARG A 44 3.80 9.99 5.73
CA ARG A 44 5.01 10.57 5.12
C ARG A 44 6.13 10.67 6.14
N TYR A 45 7.38 10.58 5.68
CA TYR A 45 8.50 10.95 6.54
C TYR A 45 8.33 12.37 7.09
N GLY A 46 8.50 12.50 8.41
CA GLY A 46 8.33 13.77 9.12
C GLY A 46 6.90 14.08 9.57
N GLU A 47 5.90 13.29 9.17
CA GLU A 47 4.54 13.40 9.71
C GLU A 47 4.38 12.56 10.99
N GLU A 48 3.65 13.09 11.97
CA GLU A 48 3.31 12.37 13.19
C GLU A 48 2.01 11.56 13.00
N TYR A 49 2.05 10.28 13.37
CA TYR A 49 0.84 9.45 13.37
C TYR A 49 0.01 9.66 14.64
N LYS A 50 -1.28 9.92 14.44
CA LYS A 50 -2.26 10.08 15.53
C LYS A 50 -3.15 8.83 15.56
N ILE A 51 -3.12 8.08 16.67
CA ILE A 51 -3.85 6.80 16.85
C ILE A 51 -5.35 6.85 16.50
N LYS A 52 -5.99 8.03 16.60
CA LYS A 52 -7.42 8.21 16.29
C LYS A 52 -7.71 8.63 14.85
N ALA A 53 -6.69 8.75 14.01
CA ALA A 53 -6.83 9.04 12.60
C ALA A 53 -6.27 7.86 11.79
N PRO A 54 -6.87 7.54 10.64
CA PRO A 54 -6.25 6.59 9.72
C PRO A 54 -4.86 7.11 9.31
N PRO A 55 -3.92 6.22 8.98
CA PRO A 55 -2.66 6.62 8.37
C PRO A 55 -2.91 7.21 6.98
N LEU A 56 -1.84 7.63 6.28
CA LEU A 56 -1.99 8.11 4.91
C LEU A 56 -2.47 6.98 3.99
N PHE A 57 -1.95 5.77 4.20
CA PHE A 57 -2.42 4.54 3.57
C PHE A 57 -2.10 3.32 4.45
N ASP A 58 -2.82 2.24 4.20
CA ASP A 58 -2.55 0.90 4.71
C ASP A 58 -2.20 -0.03 3.55
N ILE A 59 -1.30 -0.98 3.79
CA ILE A 59 -1.05 -2.09 2.88
C ILE A 59 -1.30 -3.41 3.61
N PHE A 60 -2.03 -4.30 2.95
CA PHE A 60 -2.27 -5.67 3.37
C PHE A 60 -1.74 -6.62 2.32
N ILE A 61 -0.70 -7.37 2.67
CA ILE A 61 -0.04 -8.33 1.78
C ILE A 61 -0.41 -9.74 2.25
N LEU A 62 -1.27 -10.40 1.48
CA LEU A 62 -1.65 -11.80 1.64
C LEU A 62 -0.79 -12.69 0.73
N LYS A 63 -0.97 -14.01 0.85
CA LYS A 63 -0.24 -14.99 0.02
C LYS A 63 -0.50 -14.83 -1.47
N ASP A 64 -1.72 -14.47 -1.83
CA ASP A 64 -2.26 -14.45 -3.18
C ASP A 64 -2.92 -13.10 -3.53
N LYS A 65 -2.77 -12.09 -2.67
CA LYS A 65 -3.43 -10.79 -2.85
C LYS A 65 -2.65 -9.67 -2.20
N VAL A 66 -2.62 -8.50 -2.81
CA VAL A 66 -2.20 -7.26 -2.16
C VAL A 66 -3.34 -6.25 -2.21
N ILE A 67 -3.63 -5.62 -1.07
CA ILE A 67 -4.62 -4.55 -0.95
C ILE A 67 -3.90 -3.32 -0.40
N LEU A 68 -4.08 -2.19 -1.05
CA LEU A 68 -3.58 -0.89 -0.62
C LEU A 68 -4.76 0.06 -0.48
N SER A 69 -5.04 0.50 0.74
CA SER A 69 -6.14 1.43 1.04
C SER A 69 -5.56 2.82 1.33
N ILE A 70 -5.91 3.82 0.52
CA ILE A 70 -5.35 5.18 0.61
C ILE A 70 -6.40 6.14 1.17
N TYR A 71 -6.12 6.72 2.34
CA TYR A 71 -7.03 7.61 3.07
C TYR A 71 -6.74 9.10 2.90
N GLY A 72 -5.64 9.45 2.22
CA GLY A 72 -5.27 10.82 1.93
C GLY A 72 -6.24 11.52 0.97
N ASN A 73 -5.96 12.81 0.68
CA ASN A 73 -6.73 13.58 -0.29
C ASN A 73 -6.49 13.10 -1.74
N LEU A 74 -7.19 13.68 -2.73
CA LEU A 74 -7.06 13.30 -4.14
C LEU A 74 -5.62 13.37 -4.68
N THR A 75 -4.82 14.36 -4.23
CA THR A 75 -3.41 14.48 -4.62
C THR A 75 -2.59 13.32 -4.05
N ASP A 76 -2.86 12.94 -2.80
CA ASP A 76 -2.21 11.82 -2.12
C ASP A 76 -2.56 10.51 -2.82
N GLN A 77 -3.84 10.29 -3.09
CA GLN A 77 -4.36 9.12 -3.80
C GLN A 77 -3.70 8.95 -5.17
N ARG A 78 -3.65 10.01 -5.98
CA ARG A 78 -2.95 9.97 -7.28
C ARG A 78 -1.46 9.65 -7.12
N THR A 79 -0.79 10.34 -6.21
CA THR A 79 0.67 10.20 -6.03
C THR A 79 1.07 8.80 -5.57
N ILE A 80 0.32 8.24 -4.62
CA ILE A 80 0.58 6.89 -4.09
C ILE A 80 0.23 5.85 -5.15
N THR A 81 -0.91 6.02 -5.83
CA THR A 81 -1.33 5.14 -6.93
C THR A 81 -0.27 5.07 -8.03
N ASP A 82 0.26 6.20 -8.49
CA ASP A 82 1.28 6.23 -9.54
C ASP A 82 2.56 5.50 -9.12
N GLN A 83 3.00 5.69 -7.87
CA GLN A 83 4.21 5.03 -7.35
C GLN A 83 4.05 3.52 -7.25
N VAL A 84 2.92 3.09 -6.70
CA VAL A 84 2.66 1.68 -6.43
C VAL A 84 2.32 0.93 -7.72
N SER A 85 1.55 1.54 -8.63
CA SER A 85 1.25 0.96 -9.94
C SER A 85 2.52 0.65 -10.72
N ASN A 86 3.51 1.54 -10.68
CA ASN A 86 4.81 1.29 -11.33
C ASN A 86 5.53 0.07 -10.73
N ALA A 87 5.48 -0.12 -9.41
CA ALA A 87 6.09 -1.27 -8.74
C ALA A 87 5.42 -2.59 -9.14
N PHE A 88 4.09 -2.62 -9.22
CA PHE A 88 3.33 -3.79 -9.66
C PHE A 88 3.52 -4.09 -11.15
N LEU A 89 3.46 -3.06 -12.01
CA LEU A 89 3.65 -3.18 -13.45
C LEU A 89 5.05 -3.69 -13.81
N ALA A 90 6.10 -3.25 -13.10
CA ALA A 90 7.46 -3.75 -13.29
C ALA A 90 7.59 -5.26 -13.05
N LYS A 91 6.62 -5.87 -12.34
CA LYS A 91 6.54 -7.30 -12.04
C LYS A 91 5.45 -8.02 -12.83
N ASN A 92 4.84 -7.37 -13.82
CA ASN A 92 3.69 -7.87 -14.58
C ASN A 92 2.49 -8.26 -13.71
N ILE A 93 2.35 -7.60 -12.55
CA ILE A 93 1.20 -7.81 -11.66
C ILE A 93 0.09 -6.85 -12.10
N SER A 94 -1.08 -7.41 -12.41
CA SER A 94 -2.26 -6.63 -12.75
C SER A 94 -2.90 -6.06 -11.49
N ILE A 95 -3.33 -4.80 -11.56
CA ILE A 95 -4.02 -4.11 -10.48
C ILE A 95 -5.40 -3.65 -10.96
N TYR A 96 -6.36 -3.58 -10.04
CA TYR A 96 -7.64 -2.94 -10.26
C TYR A 96 -7.96 -2.00 -9.09
N PHE A 97 -8.82 -1.03 -9.35
CA PHE A 97 -9.17 0.02 -8.40
C PHE A 97 -10.62 -0.13 -7.96
N SER A 98 -10.86 0.09 -6.67
CA SER A 98 -12.19 0.15 -6.07
C SER A 98 -12.29 1.40 -5.20
N GLU A 99 -13.40 2.12 -5.30
CA GLU A 99 -13.69 3.27 -4.43
C GLU A 99 -14.59 2.79 -3.27
N GLU A 100 -14.19 3.13 -2.03
CA GLU A 100 -14.99 2.93 -0.81
C GLU A 100 -15.32 4.25 -0.09
#